data_AF-A0A3A8VY59-F1
#
_entry.id   AF-A0A3A8VY59-F1
#
_cell.length_a   1.000
_cell.length_b   1.000
_cell.length_c   1.000
_cell.angle_alpha   90.00
_cell.angle_beta   90.00
_cell.angle_gamma   90.00
#
_symmetry.space_group_name_H-M   'P 1'
#
loop_
_entity.id
_entity.type
_entity.pdbx_description
1 polymer ?
#
loop_
_entity_poly.entity_id
_entity_poly.type
_entity_poly.pdbx_seq_one_letter_code
_entity_poly.pdbx_strand_id
1 'polypeptide(L)'
;MQTAQNVFKLHSEYKPTGDQPQAIEALVKGFQEGNQFQTLLGVTGSGKTFTMANVIQQLNKPTLVIAHNKTLAAQLYGEFKEFFPENAVEYFVSYYIDI
;
A
#
# COMPACT_ATOMS: atom_id res chain seq x y z
N MET A 1 -18.41 19.23 -9.99
CA MET A 1 -18.14 17.91 -9.38
C MET A 1 -17.05 17.26 -10.22
N GLN A 2 -15.80 17.27 -9.76
CA GLN A 2 -14.72 16.56 -10.44
C GLN A 2 -14.94 15.07 -10.16
N THR A 3 -15.25 14.30 -11.19
CA THR A 3 -15.17 12.84 -11.14
C THR A 3 -13.71 12.51 -10.84
N ALA A 4 -13.41 12.16 -9.59
CA ALA A 4 -12.09 11.70 -9.20
C ALA A 4 -11.78 10.48 -10.09
N GLN A 5 -10.88 10.64 -11.06
CA GLN A 5 -10.35 9.50 -11.77
C GLN A 5 -9.70 8.60 -10.71
N ASN A 6 -10.18 7.36 -10.57
CA ASN A 6 -9.48 6.35 -9.78
C ASN A 6 -8.16 6.10 -10.49
N VAL A 7 -7.11 6.75 -9.98
CA VAL A 7 -5.78 6.73 -10.57
C VAL A 7 -5.18 5.36 -10.29
N PHE A 8 -5.28 4.88 -9.05
CA PHE A 8 -4.78 3.57 -8.66
C PHE A 8 -5.76 2.45 -9.01
N LYS A 9 -5.28 1.43 -9.73
CA LYS A 9 -6.05 0.24 -10.10
C LYS A 9 -5.40 -0.99 -9.48
N LEU A 10 -6.03 -1.56 -8.46
CA LEU A 10 -5.55 -2.77 -7.80
C LEU A 10 -5.94 -4.01 -8.62
N HIS A 11 -4.93 -4.79 -9.02
CA HIS A 11 -5.08 -6.09 -9.65
C HIS A 11 -4.81 -7.18 -8.60
N SER A 12 -5.76 -8.10 -8.46
CA SER A 12 -5.63 -9.25 -7.58
C SER A 12 -6.70 -10.27 -7.93
N GLU A 13 -6.35 -11.57 -7.93
CA GLU A 13 -7.31 -12.67 -8.04
C GLU A 13 -8.06 -12.90 -6.71
N TYR A 14 -7.52 -12.37 -5.61
CA TYR A 14 -8.05 -12.52 -4.26
C TYR A 14 -8.78 -11.25 -3.81
N LYS A 15 -9.83 -11.45 -3.00
CA LYS A 15 -10.52 -10.38 -2.29
C LYS A 15 -9.98 -10.28 -0.85
N PRO A 16 -10.08 -9.11 -0.20
CA PRO A 16 -9.76 -9.01 1.23
C PRO A 16 -10.57 -10.03 2.05
N THR A 17 -9.89 -10.78 2.91
CA THR A 17 -10.49 -11.82 3.76
C THR A 17 -10.04 -11.70 5.22
N GLY A 18 -10.70 -12.44 6.13
CA GLY A 18 -10.40 -12.37 7.57
C GLY A 18 -10.61 -10.96 8.10
N ASP A 19 -9.61 -10.45 8.83
CA ASP A 19 -9.66 -9.11 9.44
C ASP A 19 -9.29 -7.97 8.47
N GLN A 20 -8.85 -8.30 7.24
CA GLN A 20 -8.41 -7.30 6.27
C GLN A 20 -9.49 -6.27 5.92
N PRO A 21 -10.77 -6.63 5.63
CA PRO A 21 -11.80 -5.65 5.27
C PRO A 21 -11.99 -4.58 6.35
N GLN A 22 -12.05 -4.99 7.62
CA GLN A 22 -12.25 -4.09 8.75
C GLN A 22 -11.01 -3.20 8.97
N ALA A 23 -9.80 -3.76 8.82
CA ALA A 23 -8.57 -2.98 8.91
C ALA A 23 -8.47 -1.91 7.80
N ILE A 24 -8.85 -2.26 6.57
CA ILE A 24 -8.87 -1.32 5.44
C ILE A 24 -9.86 -0.19 5.73
N GLU A 25 -11.09 -0.52 6.12
CA GLU A 25 -12.13 0.46 6.43
C GLU A 25 -11.69 1.42 7.53
N ALA A 26 -11.15 0.89 8.63
CA ALA A 26 -10.68 1.70 9.76
C ALA A 26 -9.57 2.68 9.35
N LEU A 27 -8.58 2.22 8.57
CA LEU A 27 -7.48 3.07 8.12
C LEU A 27 -7.93 4.17 7.15
N VAL A 28 -8.80 3.82 6.20
CA VAL A 28 -9.37 4.76 5.22
C VAL A 28 -10.20 5.82 5.93
N LYS A 29 -11.09 5.40 6.83
CA LYS A 29 -11.93 6.30 7.61
C LYS A 29 -11.09 7.23 8.48
N GLY A 30 -10.13 6.69 9.23
CA GLY A 30 -9.26 7.49 10.08
C GLY A 30 -8.48 8.54 9.29
N PHE A 31 -8.04 8.21 8.08
CA PHE A 31 -7.34 9.16 7.22
C PHE A 31 -8.29 10.28 6.73
N GLN A 32 -9.51 9.93 6.32
CA GLN A 32 -10.53 10.89 5.88
C GLN A 32 -11.01 11.82 7.00
N GLU A 33 -10.99 11.34 8.25
CA GLU A 33 -11.27 12.14 9.46
C GLU A 33 -10.11 13.09 9.82
N GLY A 34 -8.97 13.00 9.13
CA GLY A 34 -7.81 13.87 9.34
C GLY A 34 -6.80 13.33 10.34
N ASN A 35 -6.89 12.05 10.76
CA ASN A 35 -5.90 11.45 11.63
C ASN A 35 -4.56 11.33 10.91
N GLN A 36 -3.55 12.05 11.42
CA GLN A 36 -2.21 12.10 10.82
C GLN A 36 -1.41 10.81 11.04
N PHE A 37 -1.66 10.10 12.15
CA PHE A 37 -0.92 8.90 12.55
C PHE A 37 -1.89 7.76 12.81
N GLN A 38 -1.62 6.63 12.17
CA GLN A 38 -2.39 5.40 12.33
C GLN A 38 -1.45 4.19 12.30
N THR A 39 -1.82 3.14 13.04
CA THR A 39 -1.01 1.93 13.14
C THR A 39 -1.85 0.72 12.72
N LEU A 40 -1.40 0.00 11.69
CA LEU A 40 -1.94 -1.31 11.33
C LEU A 40 -1.27 -2.39 12.19
N LEU A 41 -1.98 -2.87 13.20
CA LEU A 41 -1.55 -4.03 13.98
C LEU A 41 -1.91 -5.31 13.22
N GLY A 42 -0.89 -6.03 12.73
CA GLY A 42 -1.10 -7.26 11.97
C GLY A 42 0.00 -8.28 12.19
N VAL A 43 -0.39 -9.53 12.41
CA VAL A 43 0.54 -10.66 12.58
C VAL A 43 1.30 -10.97 11.28
N THR A 44 2.39 -11.72 11.36
CA THR A 44 3.11 -12.20 10.17
C THR A 44 2.21 -13.12 9.35
N GLY A 45 2.24 -12.99 8.02
CA GLY A 45 1.40 -13.78 7.12
C GLY A 45 -0.03 -13.26 6.92
N SER A 46 -0.45 -12.20 7.61
CA SER A 46 -1.82 -11.65 7.48
C SER A 46 -2.08 -10.86 6.20
N GLY A 47 -1.12 -10.79 5.27
CA GLY A 47 -1.26 -10.04 4.01
C GLY A 47 -1.22 -8.52 4.17
N LYS A 48 -0.36 -7.98 5.07
CA LYS A 48 -0.25 -6.53 5.33
C LYS A 48 -0.04 -5.68 4.07
N THR A 49 0.78 -6.13 3.13
CA THR A 49 0.99 -5.41 1.86
C THR A 49 -0.32 -5.29 1.06
N PHE A 50 -1.09 -6.37 0.96
CA PHE A 50 -2.37 -6.37 0.26
C PHE A 50 -3.42 -5.49 0.96
N THR A 51 -3.46 -5.51 2.30
CA THR A 51 -4.26 -4.55 3.09
C THR A 51 -3.89 -3.11 2.72
N MET A 52 -2.60 -2.77 2.71
CA MET A 52 -2.15 -1.41 2.38
C MET A 52 -2.38 -1.05 0.91
N ALA A 53 -2.31 -2.01 -0.03
CA ALA A 53 -2.67 -1.78 -1.43
C ALA A 53 -4.15 -1.40 -1.58
N ASN A 54 -5.05 -2.06 -0.86
CA ASN A 54 -6.47 -1.67 -0.84
C ASN A 54 -6.68 -0.27 -0.26
N VAL A 55 -5.95 0.08 0.81
CA VAL A 55 -5.98 1.44 1.39
C VAL A 55 -5.50 2.49 0.39
N ILE A 56 -4.38 2.24 -0.30
CA ILE A 56 -3.83 3.13 -1.33
C ILE A 56 -4.83 3.34 -2.47
N GLN A 57 -5.46 2.26 -2.95
CA GLN A 57 -6.50 2.35 -3.99
C GLN A 57 -7.68 3.23 -3.53
N GLN A 58 -8.19 3.03 -2.32
CA GLN A 58 -9.37 3.76 -1.82
C GLN A 58 -9.08 5.23 -1.53
N LEU A 59 -7.90 5.55 -0.98
CA LEU A 59 -7.50 6.93 -0.71
C LEU A 59 -7.06 7.67 -1.98
N ASN A 60 -6.63 6.93 -3.01
CA ASN A 60 -6.23 7.44 -4.31
C ASN A 60 -5.21 8.59 -4.21
N LYS A 61 -4.17 8.40 -3.40
CA LYS A 61 -3.13 9.41 -3.14
C LYS A 61 -1.74 8.86 -3.48
N PRO A 62 -0.84 9.68 -4.06
CA PRO A 62 0.57 9.34 -4.17
C PRO A 62 1.11 8.94 -2.79
N THR A 63 1.75 7.77 -2.72
CA THR A 63 2.13 7.14 -1.46
C THR A 63 3.62 6.81 -1.48
N LEU A 64 4.30 7.11 -0.38
CA LEU A 64 5.69 6.71 -0.13
C LEU A 64 5.71 5.56 0.88
N VAL A 65 6.25 4.42 0.49
CA VAL A 65 6.47 3.28 1.38
C VAL A 65 7.94 3.26 1.77
N ILE A 66 8.22 3.29 3.08
CA ILE A 66 9.59 3.31 3.62
C ILE A 66 9.88 1.94 4.25
N ALA A 67 10.93 1.29 3.78
CA ALA A 67 11.43 0.03 4.33
C ALA A 67 12.79 0.24 5.00
N HIS A 68 13.06 -0.53 6.05
CA HIS A 68 14.28 -0.36 6.85
C HIS A 68 15.53 -0.98 6.21
N ASN A 69 15.40 -1.72 5.10
CA ASN A 69 16.53 -2.33 4.40
C ASN A 69 16.20 -2.55 2.90
N LYS A 70 17.25 -2.73 2.09
CA LYS A 70 17.16 -2.89 0.62
C LYS A 70 16.41 -4.16 0.20
N THR A 71 16.57 -5.27 0.94
CA THR A 71 15.91 -6.55 0.62
C THR A 71 14.39 -6.43 0.75
N LEU A 72 13.91 -5.88 1.86
CA LEU A 72 12.48 -5.64 2.10
C LEU A 72 11.93 -4.59 1.13
N ALA A 73 12.70 -3.54 0.83
CA ALA A 73 12.30 -2.54 -0.16
C ALA A 73 12.08 -3.18 -1.53
N ALA A 74 12.98 -4.05 -1.98
CA ALA A 74 12.86 -4.76 -3.26
C ALA A 74 11.67 -5.73 -3.26
N GLN A 75 11.43 -6.45 -2.16
CA GLN A 75 10.26 -7.32 -2.01
C GLN A 75 8.95 -6.53 -2.13
N LEU A 76 8.81 -5.44 -1.36
CA LEU A 76 7.62 -4.59 -1.39
C LEU A 76 7.42 -3.96 -2.76
N TYR A 77 8.49 -3.53 -3.42
CA TYR A 77 8.43 -3.03 -4.78
C TYR A 77 7.84 -4.06 -5.75
N GLY A 78 8.32 -5.32 -5.70
CA GLY A 78 7.78 -6.40 -6.51
C GLY A 78 6.29 -6.64 -6.25
N GLU A 79 5.90 -6.80 -4.98
CA GLU A 79 4.50 -7.00 -4.57
C GLU A 79 3.61 -5.84 -5.05
N PHE A 80 4.03 -4.59 -4.84
CA PHE A 80 3.26 -3.43 -5.32
C PHE A 80 3.22 -3.33 -6.84
N LYS A 81 4.25 -3.77 -7.57
CA LYS A 81 4.23 -3.76 -9.03
C LYS A 81 3.23 -4.77 -9.59
N GLU A 82 3.11 -5.92 -8.94
CA GLU A 82 2.08 -6.93 -9.26
C GLU A 82 0.67 -6.42 -8.94
N PHE A 83 0.50 -5.74 -7.80
CA PHE A 83 -0.79 -5.16 -7.40
C PHE A 83 -1.21 -3.96 -8.27
N PHE A 84 -0.26 -3.17 -8.77
CA PHE A 84 -0.55 -1.97 -9.55
C PHE A 84 0.21 -1.94 -10.89
N PRO A 85 -0.05 -2.90 -11.80
CA PRO A 85 0.73 -3.05 -13.03
C PRO A 85 0.55 -1.85 -13.96
N GLU A 86 -0.64 -1.24 -13.93
CA GLU A 86 -1.03 -0.06 -14.72
C GLU A 86 -0.61 1.28 -14.10
N ASN A 87 -0.03 1.28 -12.89
CA ASN A 87 0.41 2.50 -12.20
C ASN A 87 1.94 2.61 -12.15
N ALA A 88 2.41 3.85 -11.93
CA ALA A 88 3.80 4.14 -11.64
C ALA A 88 4.14 3.65 -10.23
N VAL A 89 4.78 2.48 -10.17
CA VAL A 89 5.38 1.92 -8.95
C VAL A 89 6.88 2.03 -9.18
N GLU A 90 7.54 2.82 -8.35
CA GLU A 90 8.94 3.22 -8.53
C GLU A 90 9.79 2.75 -7.36
N TYR A 91 11.08 2.53 -7.62
CA TYR A 91 12.05 2.06 -6.62
C TYR A 91 13.15 3.09 -6.40
N PHE A 92 13.28 3.60 -5.18
CA PHE A 92 14.27 4.62 -4.83
C PHE A 92 15.11 4.19 -3.62
N VAL A 93 16.37 3.84 -3.88
CA VAL A 93 17.37 3.47 -2.86
C VAL A 93 18.73 4.06 -3.25
N SER A 94 19.67 4.10 -2.30
CA SER A 94 21.05 4.46 -2.63
C SER A 94 21.61 3.53 -3.70
N TYR A 95 22.14 4.12 -4.77
CA TYR A 95 22.87 3.42 -5.84
C TYR A 95 24.23 2.90 -5.39
N TYR A 96 24.72 3.35 -4.22
CA TYR A 96 25.93 2.81 -3.62
C TYR A 96 25.59 1.55 -2.84
N ILE A 97 26.25 0.45 -3.20
CA ILE A 97 26.40 -0.72 -2.35
C ILE A 97 27.51 -0.35 -1.36
N ASP A 98 27.09 0.14 -0.20
CA ASP A 98 27.87 0.31 1.04
C ASP A 98 29.38 0.55 0.82
N ILE A 99 29.77 1.83 0.72
CA ILE A 99 31.15 2.27 0.91
C ILE A 99 31.39 2.40 2.42
#